data_AF-A0A925MAB7-F1
#
_entry.id   AF-A0A925MAB7-F1
#
_cell.length_a   1.000
_cell.length_b   1.000
_cell.length_c   1.000
_cell.angle_alpha   90.00
_cell.angle_beta   90.00
_cell.angle_gamma   90.00
#
_symmetry.space_group_name_H-M   'P 1'
#
loop_
_entity.id
_entity.type
_entity.pdbx_description
1 polymer ?
#
loop_
_entity_poly.entity_id
_entity_poly.type
_entity_poly.pdbx_seq_one_letter_code
_entity_poly.pdbx_strand_id
1 'polypeptide(L)'
;MTTTEPARAPAPDHPRVPRGGTLSRGAIALAVFGTIVTGGYAAMAYTEYEPGSPAREEIPASVRSSPGGYRSFHFWHSGYHGGK
;
A
#
# COMPACT_ATOMS: atom_id res chain seq x y z
N MET A 1 37.80 46.76 45.75
CA MET A 1 37.31 45.55 45.05
C MET A 1 36.08 45.96 44.27
N THR A 2 36.20 46.25 42.97
CA THR A 2 35.07 46.57 42.10
C THR A 2 34.62 45.30 41.40
N THR A 3 33.43 44.82 41.73
CA THR A 3 32.77 43.70 41.07
C THR A 3 32.24 44.18 39.72
N THR A 4 32.86 43.71 38.63
CA THR A 4 32.33 43.90 37.27
C THR A 4 31.17 42.94 37.07
N GLU A 5 29.94 43.45 37.13
CA GLU A 5 28.74 42.70 36.76
C GLU A 5 28.71 42.53 35.23
N PRO A 6 28.63 41.30 34.69
CA PRO A 6 28.63 41.09 33.25
C PRO A 6 27.33 41.63 32.63
N ALA A 7 27.47 42.56 31.69
CA ALA A 7 26.35 43.18 30.98
C ALA A 7 25.46 42.11 30.34
N ARG A 8 24.18 42.09 30.72
CA ARG A 8 23.15 41.22 30.14
C ARG A 8 22.97 41.56 28.66
N ALA A 9 23.14 40.56 27.78
CA ALA A 9 22.95 40.75 26.34
C ALA A 9 21.50 41.20 26.02
N PRO A 10 21.30 42.11 25.06
CA PRO A 10 19.97 42.57 24.66
C PRO A 10 19.13 41.42 24.08
N ALA A 11 17.83 41.44 24.38
CA ALA A 11 16.90 40.45 23.87
C ALA A 11 16.77 40.57 22.34
N PRO A 12 16.70 39.46 21.58
CA PRO A 12 16.58 39.53 20.12
C PRO A 12 15.29 40.24 19.67
N ASP A 13 15.41 41.17 18.72
CA ASP A 13 14.30 41.98 18.16
C ASP A 13 13.36 41.20 17.21
N HIS A 14 13.62 39.92 16.95
CA HIS A 14 12.82 39.12 16.05
C HIS A 14 12.12 37.96 16.77
N PRO A 15 10.88 37.62 16.38
CA PRO A 15 10.26 36.40 16.86
C PRO A 15 11.10 35.20 16.44
N ARG A 16 11.13 34.15 17.28
CA ARG A 16 11.85 32.91 16.94
C ARG A 16 11.31 32.34 15.63
N VAL A 17 12.16 32.28 14.61
CA VAL A 17 11.85 31.57 13.36
C VAL A 17 11.67 30.09 13.69
N PRO A 18 10.57 29.43 13.29
CA PRO A 18 10.42 27.99 13.45
C PRO A 18 11.56 27.30 12.70
N ARG A 19 12.53 26.74 13.43
CA ARG A 19 13.49 25.81 12.84
C ARG A 19 12.70 24.55 12.49
N GLY A 20 12.87 24.03 11.28
CA GLY A 20 12.22 22.80 10.83
C GLY A 20 12.37 21.73 11.91
N GLY A 21 11.26 21.36 12.54
CA GLY A 21 11.25 20.37 13.61
C GLY A 21 11.64 19.01 13.05
N THR A 22 12.34 18.22 13.84
CA THR A 22 12.48 16.78 13.58
C THR A 22 11.10 16.17 13.36
N LEU A 23 10.97 15.32 12.34
CA LEU A 23 9.72 14.61 12.04
C LEU A 23 9.17 13.95 13.32
N SER A 24 7.86 14.12 13.54
CA SER A 24 7.23 13.51 14.70
C SER A 24 7.33 11.98 14.62
N ARG A 25 7.35 11.30 15.77
CA ARG A 25 7.33 9.83 15.81
C ARG A 25 6.16 9.24 15.02
N GLY A 26 5.02 9.92 15.02
CA GLY A 26 3.85 9.54 14.23
C GLY A 26 4.09 9.66 12.72
N ALA A 27 4.73 10.73 12.26
CA ALA A 27 5.08 10.90 10.85
C ALA A 27 6.07 9.81 10.39
N ILE A 28 7.04 9.46 11.23
CA ILE A 28 7.98 8.37 10.97
C ILE A 28 7.24 7.03 10.91
N ALA A 29 6.38 6.74 11.89
CA ALA A 29 5.60 5.50 11.91
C ALA A 29 4.71 5.36 10.66
N LEU A 30 4.05 6.44 10.23
CA LEU A 30 3.24 6.44 9.01
C LEU A 30 4.09 6.20 7.76
N ALA A 31 5.26 6.85 7.66
CA ALA A 31 6.18 6.66 6.54
C ALA A 31 6.70 5.22 6.47
N VAL A 32 7.07 4.63 7.61
CA VAL A 32 7.49 3.22 7.70
C VAL A 32 6.35 2.29 7.29
N PHE A 33 5.14 2.51 7.81
CA PHE A 33 3.97 1.72 7.45
C PHE A 33 3.66 1.78 5.96
N GLY A 34 3.62 2.99 5.38
CA GLY A 34 3.42 3.18 3.95
C GLY A 34 4.48 2.48 3.11
N THR A 35 5.74 2.55 3.53
CA THR A 35 6.85 1.86 2.85
C THR A 35 6.67 0.34 2.89
N ILE A 36 6.26 -0.24 4.02
CA ILE A 36 6.01 -1.68 4.15
C ILE A 36 4.84 -2.11 3.25
N VAL A 37 3.73 -1.37 3.26
CA VAL A 37 2.55 -1.70 2.45
C VAL A 37 2.86 -1.63 0.96
N THR A 38 3.43 -0.51 0.49
CA THR A 38 3.73 -0.32 -0.92
C THR A 38 4.85 -1.27 -1.39
N GLY A 39 5.91 -1.44 -0.59
CA GLY A 39 6.99 -2.37 -0.91
C GLY A 39 6.55 -3.83 -0.93
N GLY A 40 5.75 -4.24 0.05
CA GLY A 40 5.17 -5.58 0.09
C GLY A 40 4.23 -5.85 -1.09
N TYR A 41 3.36 -4.90 -1.42
CA TYR A 41 2.48 -5.02 -2.59
C TYR A 41 3.29 -5.11 -3.89
N ALA A 42 4.29 -4.25 -4.08
CA ALA A 42 5.14 -4.28 -5.27
C ALA A 42 5.89 -5.62 -5.39
N ALA A 43 6.43 -6.14 -4.29
CA ALA A 43 7.10 -7.44 -4.29
C ALA A 43 6.14 -8.57 -4.72
N MET A 44 4.92 -8.59 -4.17
CA MET A 44 3.90 -9.58 -4.53
C MET A 44 3.44 -9.46 -5.98
N ALA A 45 3.38 -8.25 -6.54
CA ALA A 45 3.00 -8.04 -7.94
C ALA A 45 4.00 -8.65 -8.95
N TYR A 46 5.27 -8.84 -8.56
CA TYR A 46 6.27 -9.54 -9.38
C TYR A 46 6.37 -11.03 -9.06
N THR A 47 5.60 -11.52 -8.10
CA THR A 47 5.40 -12.95 -7.93
C THR A 47 4.19 -13.35 -8.75
N GLU A 48 4.25 -14.47 -9.46
CA GLU A 48 3.07 -15.12 -10.10
C GLU A 48 2.10 -15.68 -9.04
N TYR A 49 2.09 -15.09 -7.85
CA TYR A 49 1.28 -15.49 -6.71
C TYR A 49 -0.09 -14.85 -6.87
N GLU A 50 -1.04 -15.65 -7.33
CA GLU A 50 -2.45 -15.29 -7.43
C GLU A 50 -3.21 -15.95 -6.26
N PRO A 51 -3.45 -15.24 -5.14
CA PRO A 51 -4.15 -15.81 -4.00
C PRO A 51 -5.59 -16.13 -4.40
N GLY A 52 -5.91 -17.42 -4.45
CA GLY A 52 -7.26 -17.88 -4.78
C GLY A 52 -7.57 -17.92 -6.29
N SER A 53 -6.57 -17.91 -7.19
CA SER A 53 -6.85 -18.27 -8.58
C SER A 53 -7.49 -19.65 -8.61
N PRO A 54 -8.74 -19.79 -9.09
CA PRO A 54 -9.20 -21.08 -9.53
C PRO A 54 -8.19 -21.57 -10.58
N ALA A 55 -7.82 -22.85 -10.54
CA ALA A 55 -7.13 -23.45 -11.68
C ALA A 55 -7.98 -23.13 -12.92
N ARG A 56 -7.36 -22.59 -13.98
CA ARG A 56 -8.09 -22.37 -15.24
C ARG A 56 -8.56 -23.74 -15.71
N GLU A 57 -9.84 -24.04 -15.53
CA GLU A 57 -10.41 -25.30 -16.00
C GLU A 57 -10.34 -25.31 -17.52
N GLU A 58 -9.49 -26.16 -18.07
CA GLU A 58 -9.42 -26.36 -19.51
C GLU A 58 -10.66 -27.14 -19.95
N ILE A 59 -11.49 -26.50 -20.78
CA ILE A 59 -12.67 -27.17 -21.34
C ILE A 59 -12.20 -28.34 -22.21
N PRO A 60 -12.57 -29.60 -21.90
CA PRO A 60 -12.11 -30.77 -22.62
C PRO A 60 -12.56 -30.74 -24.09
N ALA A 61 -11.68 -31.21 -24.97
CA ALA A 61 -11.90 -31.15 -26.43
C ALA A 61 -13.20 -31.83 -26.88
N SER A 62 -13.63 -32.90 -26.18
CA SER A 62 -14.88 -33.62 -26.46
C SER A 62 -16.13 -32.74 -26.36
N VAL A 63 -16.10 -31.68 -25.53
CA VAL A 63 -17.20 -30.72 -25.38
C VAL A 63 -17.22 -29.74 -26.55
N ARG A 64 -16.04 -29.34 -27.03
CA ARG A 64 -15.89 -28.42 -28.18
C ARG A 64 -16.38 -29.07 -29.49
N SER A 65 -16.27 -30.38 -29.58
CA SER A 65 -16.57 -31.17 -30.79
C SER A 65 -17.97 -31.78 -30.82
N SER A 66 -18.75 -31.70 -29.74
CA SER A 66 -20.06 -32.35 -29.65
C SER A 66 -21.15 -31.51 -30.35
N PRO A 67 -21.99 -32.08 -31.22
CA PRO A 67 -23.15 -31.39 -31.80
C PRO A 67 -24.08 -30.87 -30.68
N GLY A 68 -24.09 -29.55 -30.46
CA GLY A 68 -24.82 -28.90 -29.37
C GLY A 68 -24.06 -28.74 -28.04
N GLY A 69 -22.78 -29.15 -27.96
CA GLY A 69 -21.96 -29.15 -26.74
C GLY A 69 -21.72 -27.77 -26.11
N TYR A 70 -21.71 -26.70 -26.91
CA TYR A 70 -21.66 -25.33 -26.40
C TYR A 70 -22.90 -24.94 -25.58
N ARG A 71 -24.05 -25.59 -25.80
CA ARG A 71 -25.34 -25.20 -25.21
C ARG A 71 -25.62 -25.87 -23.86
N SER A 72 -24.96 -26.98 -23.58
CA SER A 72 -25.13 -27.77 -22.33
C SER A 72 -23.95 -27.63 -21.36
N PHE A 73 -22.88 -26.93 -21.74
CA PHE A 73 -21.77 -26.62 -20.83
C PHE A 73 -22.08 -25.36 -20.03
N HIS A 74 -22.63 -25.54 -18.83
CA HIS A 74 -22.93 -24.46 -17.90
C HIS A 74 -21.66 -23.98 -17.18
N PHE A 75 -20.82 -23.21 -17.89
CA PHE A 75 -19.64 -22.52 -17.31
C PHE A 75 -20.02 -21.46 -16.24
N TRP A 76 -21.31 -21.13 -16.10
CA TRP A 76 -21.81 -20.01 -15.30
C TRP A 76 -22.15 -20.33 -13.84
N HIS A 77 -21.61 -21.40 -13.25
CA HIS A 77 -21.94 -21.81 -11.88
C HIS A 77 -20.85 -21.63 -10.81
N SER A 78 -19.65 -21.13 -11.15
CA SER A 78 -18.69 -20.73 -10.12
C SER A 78 -17.76 -19.62 -10.61
N GLY A 79 -17.91 -18.41 -10.07
CA GLY A 79 -16.78 -17.48 -10.07
C GLY A 79 -17.05 -15.98 -9.96
N TYR A 80 -18.22 -15.46 -10.37
CA TYR A 80 -18.46 -14.02 -10.27
C TYR A 80 -19.78 -13.72 -9.57
N HIS A 81 -19.69 -13.52 -8.25
CA HIS A 81 -20.74 -12.86 -7.47
C HIS A 81 -20.67 -11.35 -7.76
N GLY A 82 -21.15 -10.97 -8.95
CA GLY A 82 -21.34 -9.57 -9.31
C GLY A 82 -22.57 -9.00 -8.61
N GLY A 83 -22.36 -8.51 -7.38
CA GLY A 83 -23.12 -7.41 -6.78
C GLY A 83 -24.56 -7.67 -6.34
N LYS A 84 -24.88 -7.24 -5.12
CA LYS A 84 -26.21 -6.74 -4.78
C LYS A 84 -26.35 -5.33 -5.36
#